data_AF-A0A3M2EJ31-F1
#
_entry.id   AF-A0A3M2EJ31-F1
#
_cell.length_a   1.000
_cell.length_b   1.000
_cell.length_c   1.000
_cell.angle_alpha   90.00
_cell.angle_beta   90.00
_cell.angle_gamma   90.00
#
_symmetry.space_group_name_H-M   'P 1'
#
loop_
_entity.id
_entity.type
_entity.pdbx_description
1 polymer ?
#
loop_
_entity_poly.entity_id
_entity_poly.type
_entity_poly.pdbx_seq_one_letter_code
_entity_poly.pdbx_strand_id
1 'polypeptide(L)'
;MTKHPSIVYPLALLVGVLALAGCGKPVRTLTVTGPDTLRVEQTGTFTASVNEDAKPPIEYTWTFSNQETASGSTVTHTFYAPGTYTVNVTASNKKGKRSVSQQKQVYVYRPPVPAAIVSATANPMSPDTRTAVNFSGSAQGDAPITYRWDFGDGSTASGASASHTYSRPGTYTATFTASNEAGSDSRTLTINVRIYEAPYCATVTEMNSAFFERNSSTLTADARAALNENVQVLRDCPNTNVRVEAFAAPGERNAQQLSDDRARAVQEFYTGAGITASRITAMGMGRVQGVTSKKEGADQYRRADSIPIR
;
A
#
# COMPACT_ATOMS: atom_id res chain seq x y z
N MET A 1 84.23 -100.27 -3.54
CA MET A 1 84.82 -100.14 -4.88
C MET A 1 84.47 -98.78 -5.45
N THR A 2 85.45 -98.15 -6.10
CA THR A 2 85.39 -96.97 -6.99
C THR A 2 84.97 -95.60 -6.42
N LYS A 3 86.01 -94.81 -6.13
CA LYS A 3 86.08 -93.33 -6.26
C LYS A 3 85.79 -92.91 -7.71
N HIS A 4 85.20 -91.72 -7.93
CA HIS A 4 85.69 -90.62 -8.81
C HIS A 4 84.73 -89.40 -8.85
N PRO A 5 85.16 -88.19 -9.27
CA PRO A 5 85.24 -87.03 -8.35
C PRO A 5 84.49 -85.75 -8.76
N SER A 6 84.50 -84.83 -7.80
CA SER A 6 84.28 -83.38 -7.73
C SER A 6 84.03 -82.53 -8.98
N ILE A 7 83.04 -81.62 -8.89
CA ILE A 7 83.12 -80.24 -9.42
C ILE A 7 82.53 -79.29 -8.37
N VAL A 8 83.29 -78.26 -7.99
CA VAL A 8 82.89 -77.16 -7.11
C VAL A 8 82.65 -75.92 -7.98
N TYR A 9 81.51 -75.25 -7.81
CA TYR A 9 81.31 -73.84 -8.15
C TYR A 9 80.72 -73.13 -6.93
N PRO A 10 81.16 -71.91 -6.59
CA PRO A 10 80.67 -71.20 -5.42
C PRO A 10 79.30 -70.59 -5.76
N LEU A 11 78.29 -70.77 -4.91
CA LEU A 11 77.04 -70.01 -5.03
C LEU A 11 76.84 -69.15 -3.79
N ALA A 12 76.86 -67.85 -4.05
CA ALA A 12 76.77 -66.77 -3.10
C ALA A 12 75.50 -66.86 -2.24
N LEU A 13 75.71 -66.58 -0.95
CA LEU A 13 74.71 -66.40 0.07
C LEU A 13 73.89 -65.12 -0.23
N LEU A 14 72.76 -65.23 -0.94
CA LEU A 14 71.81 -64.14 -1.05
C LEU A 14 70.86 -64.21 0.15
N VAL A 15 71.27 -63.59 1.27
CA VAL A 15 70.36 -63.29 2.38
C VAL A 15 69.41 -62.20 1.88
N GLY A 16 68.31 -62.62 1.26
CA GLY A 16 67.20 -61.75 0.94
C GLY A 16 66.61 -61.23 2.23
N VAL A 17 66.96 -59.99 2.59
CA VAL A 17 66.23 -59.20 3.57
C VAL A 17 64.81 -59.08 3.04
N LEU A 18 63.89 -59.86 3.62
CA LEU A 18 62.46 -59.72 3.41
C LEU A 18 62.10 -58.33 3.96
N ALA A 19 62.13 -57.32 3.11
CA ALA A 19 61.58 -56.02 3.43
C ALA A 19 60.10 -56.25 3.75
N LEU A 20 59.75 -56.18 5.04
CA LEU A 20 58.39 -56.07 5.50
C LEU A 20 57.80 -54.84 4.80
N ALA A 21 57.10 -55.08 3.70
CA ALA A 21 56.25 -54.07 3.07
C ALA A 21 55.30 -53.58 4.17
N GLY A 22 55.54 -52.36 4.64
CA GLY A 22 54.82 -51.78 5.76
C GLY A 22 53.32 -51.96 5.59
N CYS A 23 52.67 -52.55 6.59
CA CYS A 23 51.22 -52.79 6.60
C CYS A 23 50.48 -51.50 6.24
N GLY A 24 49.80 -51.48 5.10
CA GLY A 24 48.97 -50.34 4.69
C GLY A 24 47.84 -50.12 5.70
N LYS A 25 47.73 -48.91 6.24
CA LYS A 25 46.72 -48.55 7.24
C LYS A 25 45.38 -48.21 6.54
N PRO A 26 44.28 -48.93 6.84
CA PRO A 26 42.98 -48.74 6.19
C PRO A 26 42.21 -47.51 6.73
N VAL A 27 41.12 -47.12 6.05
CA VAL A 27 40.15 -46.16 6.57
C VAL A 27 39.33 -46.83 7.68
N ARG A 28 39.51 -46.38 8.93
CA ARG A 28 38.83 -46.91 10.13
C ARG A 28 37.76 -45.97 10.66
N THR A 29 38.03 -44.67 10.58
CA THR A 29 37.08 -43.62 10.97
C THR A 29 36.77 -42.77 9.76
N LEU A 30 35.53 -42.30 9.71
CA LEU A 30 35.06 -41.31 8.76
C LEU A 30 34.21 -40.35 9.58
N THR A 31 34.43 -39.06 9.40
CA THR A 31 33.59 -38.01 9.97
C THR A 31 33.08 -37.13 8.83
N VAL A 32 31.82 -36.70 8.95
CA VAL A 32 31.17 -35.82 8.00
C VAL A 32 30.74 -34.55 8.72
N THR A 33 31.03 -33.39 8.14
CA THR A 33 30.53 -32.09 8.60
C THR A 33 29.84 -31.37 7.46
N GLY A 34 28.89 -30.52 7.81
CA GLY A 34 28.07 -29.77 6.88
C GLY A 34 26.96 -29.03 7.64
N PRO A 35 26.20 -28.18 6.95
CA PRO A 35 25.11 -27.42 7.55
C PRO A 35 24.01 -28.33 8.12
N ASP A 36 23.39 -27.92 9.23
CA ASP A 36 22.19 -28.59 9.77
C ASP A 36 20.92 -28.15 9.02
N THR A 37 20.90 -26.90 8.56
CA THR A 37 19.77 -26.32 7.83
C THR A 37 20.22 -25.59 6.58
N LEU A 38 19.44 -25.67 5.51
CA LEU A 38 19.62 -24.90 4.28
C LEU A 38 18.28 -24.32 3.82
N ARG A 39 18.33 -23.17 3.14
CA ARG A 39 17.19 -22.72 2.33
C ARG A 39 17.17 -23.51 1.03
N VAL A 40 15.97 -23.67 0.45
CA VAL A 40 15.85 -24.15 -0.94
C VAL A 40 16.75 -23.30 -1.85
N GLU A 41 17.44 -23.95 -2.79
CA GLU A 41 18.43 -23.38 -3.73
C GLU A 41 19.73 -22.85 -3.09
N GLN A 42 19.89 -22.96 -1.78
CA GLN A 42 21.15 -22.66 -1.11
C GLN A 42 22.13 -23.82 -1.29
N THR A 43 23.34 -23.53 -1.79
CA THR A 43 24.43 -24.50 -1.87
C THR A 43 25.03 -24.75 -0.48
N GLY A 44 25.01 -26.01 -0.04
CA GLY A 44 25.71 -26.48 1.16
C GLY A 44 27.08 -27.05 0.81
N THR A 45 28.06 -26.81 1.69
CA THR A 45 29.38 -27.43 1.63
C THR A 45 29.46 -28.57 2.63
N PHE A 46 29.86 -29.75 2.16
CA PHE A 46 30.03 -30.96 2.96
C PHE A 46 31.49 -31.38 2.92
N THR A 47 32.06 -31.65 4.08
CA THR A 47 33.45 -32.11 4.18
C THR A 47 33.52 -33.43 4.91
N ALA A 48 34.39 -34.32 4.42
CA ALA A 48 34.66 -35.60 5.02
C ALA A 48 36.15 -35.72 5.35
N SER A 49 36.44 -36.28 6.51
CA SER A 49 37.79 -36.58 6.96
C SER A 49 37.88 -38.01 7.49
N VAL A 50 39.06 -38.62 7.30
CA VAL A 50 39.38 -39.98 7.74
C VAL A 50 40.44 -39.95 8.84
N ASN A 51 40.71 -41.10 9.48
CA ASN A 51 41.83 -41.23 10.43
C ASN A 51 43.16 -40.78 9.81
N GLU A 52 43.95 -40.03 10.58
CA GLU A 52 45.22 -39.40 10.14
C GLU A 52 46.22 -40.38 9.53
N ASP A 53 46.19 -41.63 9.99
CA ASP A 53 47.15 -42.65 9.60
C ASP A 53 46.72 -43.47 8.38
N ALA A 54 45.54 -43.20 7.80
CA ALA A 54 45.06 -43.83 6.57
C ALA A 54 46.00 -43.53 5.38
N LYS A 55 46.40 -44.57 4.63
CA LYS A 55 47.35 -44.40 3.51
C LYS A 55 46.64 -43.95 2.22
N PRO A 56 47.09 -42.84 1.58
CA PRO A 56 46.58 -42.38 0.28
C PRO A 56 46.90 -43.35 -0.89
N PRO A 57 46.19 -43.23 -2.04
CA PRO A 57 45.09 -42.31 -2.29
C PRO A 57 43.81 -42.73 -1.53
N ILE A 58 43.09 -41.74 -0.99
CA ILE A 58 41.77 -41.93 -0.37
C ILE A 58 40.72 -41.48 -1.38
N GLU A 59 39.80 -42.38 -1.68
CA GLU A 59 38.67 -42.12 -2.56
C GLU A 59 37.42 -41.89 -1.71
N TYR A 60 36.79 -40.73 -1.88
CA TYR A 60 35.53 -40.38 -1.23
C TYR A 60 34.39 -40.49 -2.24
N THR A 61 33.30 -41.12 -1.83
CA THR A 61 32.06 -41.21 -2.61
C THR A 61 30.92 -40.71 -1.76
N TRP A 62 30.28 -39.64 -2.22
CA TRP A 62 29.10 -39.03 -1.63
C TRP A 62 27.87 -39.52 -2.38
N THR A 63 26.78 -39.81 -1.67
CA THR A 63 25.48 -40.02 -2.28
C THR A 63 24.44 -39.15 -1.59
N PHE A 64 23.69 -38.39 -2.38
CA PHE A 64 22.59 -37.56 -1.93
C PHE A 64 21.27 -38.34 -2.04
N SER A 65 20.23 -37.90 -1.35
CA SER A 65 18.96 -38.65 -1.30
C SER A 65 18.21 -38.71 -2.63
N ASN A 66 18.62 -37.95 -3.64
CA ASN A 66 18.17 -38.05 -5.04
C ASN A 66 19.02 -39.03 -5.89
N GLN A 67 19.89 -39.83 -5.26
CA GLN A 67 20.84 -40.75 -5.90
C GLN A 67 21.98 -40.10 -6.69
N GLU A 68 22.09 -38.77 -6.68
CA GLU A 68 23.27 -38.11 -7.25
C GLU A 68 24.52 -38.47 -6.45
N THR A 69 25.65 -38.53 -7.16
CA THR A 69 26.94 -38.90 -6.57
C THR A 69 27.98 -37.83 -6.81
N ALA A 70 28.84 -37.59 -5.82
CA ALA A 70 29.99 -36.71 -5.94
C ALA A 70 31.25 -37.37 -5.36
N SER A 71 32.42 -36.83 -5.71
CA SER A 71 33.71 -37.32 -5.25
C SER A 71 34.62 -36.19 -4.76
N GLY A 72 35.61 -36.54 -3.93
CA GLY A 72 36.50 -35.58 -3.26
C GLY A 72 36.19 -35.46 -1.76
N SER A 73 37.16 -34.98 -0.97
CA SER A 73 37.00 -34.81 0.48
C SER A 73 36.07 -33.65 0.84
N THR A 74 35.84 -32.73 -0.10
CA THR A 74 34.89 -31.63 0.03
C THR A 74 34.03 -31.60 -1.21
N VAL A 75 32.72 -31.56 -1.02
CA VAL A 75 31.73 -31.45 -2.11
C VAL A 75 30.72 -30.37 -1.78
N THR A 76 30.10 -29.82 -2.82
CA THR A 76 28.98 -28.90 -2.70
C THR A 76 27.73 -29.54 -3.29
N HIS A 77 26.56 -29.19 -2.76
CA HIS A 77 25.28 -29.65 -3.29
C HIS A 77 24.17 -28.64 -3.00
N THR A 78 23.20 -28.56 -3.90
CA THR A 78 22.06 -27.64 -3.82
C THR A 78 20.77 -28.45 -3.81
N PHE A 79 19.88 -28.19 -2.84
CA PHE A 79 18.58 -28.85 -2.73
C PHE A 79 17.47 -27.93 -3.22
N TYR A 80 16.59 -28.43 -4.10
CA TYR A 80 15.57 -27.63 -4.80
C TYR A 80 14.15 -27.76 -4.22
N ALA A 81 13.95 -28.63 -3.22
CA ALA A 81 12.66 -28.80 -2.56
C ALA A 81 12.83 -28.82 -1.03
N PRO A 82 11.81 -28.37 -0.27
CA PRO A 82 11.84 -28.48 1.18
C PRO A 82 11.71 -29.93 1.62
N GLY A 83 12.36 -30.29 2.72
CA GLY A 83 12.36 -31.65 3.24
C GLY A 83 13.58 -31.93 4.12
N THR A 84 13.62 -33.14 4.67
CA THR A 84 14.82 -33.62 5.38
C THR A 84 15.60 -34.53 4.46
N TYR A 85 16.85 -34.17 4.18
CA TYR A 85 17.75 -34.86 3.26
C TYR A 85 18.82 -35.59 4.04
N THR A 86 19.19 -36.78 3.58
CA THR A 86 20.31 -37.55 4.13
C THR A 86 21.45 -37.57 3.13
N VAL A 87 22.59 -37.00 3.51
CA VAL A 87 23.85 -37.04 2.74
C VAL A 87 24.69 -38.17 3.28
N ASN A 88 24.98 -39.16 2.44
CA ASN A 88 25.83 -40.28 2.81
C ASN A 88 27.24 -40.07 2.25
N VAL A 89 28.25 -40.48 2.99
CA VAL A 89 29.63 -40.52 2.51
C VAL A 89 30.29 -41.83 2.90
N THR A 90 31.05 -42.38 1.96
CA THR A 90 31.96 -43.51 2.19
C THR A 90 33.35 -43.13 1.70
N ALA A 91 34.38 -43.65 2.36
CA ALA A 91 35.76 -43.46 1.96
C ALA A 91 36.50 -44.80 1.91
N SER A 92 37.38 -44.98 0.92
CA SER A 92 38.17 -46.20 0.75
C SER A 92 39.58 -45.94 0.22
N ASN A 93 40.48 -46.90 0.38
CA ASN A 93 41.78 -46.94 -0.28
C ASN A 93 42.03 -48.32 -0.91
N LYS A 94 43.06 -48.44 -1.76
CA LYS A 94 43.39 -49.65 -2.56
C LYS A 94 43.68 -50.94 -1.76
N LYS A 95 43.63 -50.90 -0.42
CA LYS A 95 43.96 -52.04 0.46
C LYS A 95 42.76 -52.56 1.28
N GLY A 96 41.53 -52.15 0.94
CA GLY A 96 40.39 -53.07 1.08
C GLY A 96 39.58 -53.05 2.38
N LYS A 97 39.45 -51.90 3.06
CA LYS A 97 38.24 -51.67 3.88
C LYS A 97 37.62 -50.34 3.49
N ARG A 98 36.43 -50.40 2.89
CA ARG A 98 35.51 -49.26 2.78
C ARG A 98 35.12 -48.88 4.21
N SER A 99 35.18 -47.59 4.53
CA SER A 99 34.66 -47.10 5.80
C SER A 99 33.21 -47.51 5.97
N VAL A 100 32.75 -47.58 7.22
CA VAL A 100 31.30 -47.55 7.48
C VAL A 100 30.75 -46.25 6.89
N SER A 101 29.61 -46.33 6.22
CA SER A 101 28.93 -45.15 5.68
C SER A 101 28.59 -44.19 6.81
N GLN A 102 28.93 -42.92 6.65
CA GLN A 102 28.52 -41.85 7.55
C GLN A 102 27.40 -41.04 6.92
N GLN A 103 26.57 -40.46 7.77
CA GLN A 103 25.38 -39.73 7.35
C GLN A 103 25.35 -38.36 7.98
N LYS A 104 24.93 -37.37 7.19
CA LYS A 104 24.57 -36.02 7.66
C LYS A 104 23.12 -35.76 7.26
N GLN A 105 22.27 -35.51 8.24
CA GLN A 105 20.92 -34.99 7.98
C GLN A 105 20.99 -33.48 7.76
N VAL A 106 20.20 -33.00 6.81
CA VAL A 106 20.06 -31.58 6.47
C VAL A 106 18.57 -31.27 6.34
N TYR A 107 18.08 -30.32 7.13
CA TYR A 107 16.71 -29.82 7.00
C TYR A 107 16.68 -28.65 6.01
N VAL A 108 16.05 -28.87 4.86
CA VAL A 108 15.88 -27.86 3.82
C VAL A 108 14.49 -27.25 3.95
N TYR A 109 14.42 -25.93 4.10
CA TYR A 109 13.15 -25.23 4.27
C TYR A 109 12.99 -24.11 3.24
N ARG A 110 11.74 -23.77 2.94
CA ARG A 110 11.38 -22.59 2.16
C ARG A 110 10.95 -21.49 3.15
N PRO A 111 11.64 -20.34 3.21
CA PRO A 111 11.17 -19.22 4.02
C PRO A 111 9.77 -18.76 3.57
N PRO A 112 8.84 -18.49 4.50
CA PRO A 112 7.55 -17.91 4.15
C PRO A 112 7.71 -16.57 3.42
N VAL A 113 6.90 -16.32 2.40
CA VAL A 113 6.90 -15.07 1.63
C VAL A 113 5.81 -14.15 2.17
N PRO A 114 6.14 -12.99 2.77
CA PRO A 114 5.16 -12.05 3.29
C PRO A 114 4.30 -11.48 2.17
N ALA A 115 3.07 -11.09 2.52
CA ALA A 115 2.21 -10.35 1.61
C ALA A 115 2.87 -9.00 1.24
N ALA A 116 2.97 -8.72 -0.05
CA ALA A 116 3.53 -7.49 -0.60
C ALA A 116 2.56 -6.93 -1.64
N ILE A 117 2.16 -5.66 -1.49
CA ILE A 117 1.21 -5.02 -2.39
C ILE A 117 1.88 -4.79 -3.74
N VAL A 118 1.21 -5.22 -4.81
CA VAL A 118 1.62 -4.97 -6.20
C VAL A 118 0.99 -3.67 -6.69
N SER A 119 -0.32 -3.52 -6.48
CA SER A 119 -1.07 -2.32 -6.85
C SER A 119 -2.09 -1.93 -5.78
N ALA A 120 -2.36 -0.63 -5.69
CA ALA A 120 -3.47 -0.04 -4.96
C ALA A 120 -3.92 1.20 -5.76
N THR A 121 -5.17 1.25 -6.17
CA THR A 121 -5.72 2.32 -7.00
C THR A 121 -7.11 2.71 -6.52
N ALA A 122 -7.50 3.94 -6.86
CA ALA A 122 -8.83 4.47 -6.63
C ALA A 122 -9.25 5.30 -7.84
N ASN A 123 -10.53 5.24 -8.20
CA ASN A 123 -11.09 6.05 -9.27
C ASN A 123 -12.56 6.40 -8.99
N PRO A 124 -12.95 7.69 -9.05
CA PRO A 124 -12.10 8.87 -9.25
C PRO A 124 -11.30 9.26 -7.98
N MET A 125 -10.18 9.97 -8.17
CA MET A 125 -9.36 10.52 -7.07
C MET A 125 -9.91 11.86 -6.51
N SER A 126 -10.89 12.45 -7.21
CA SER A 126 -11.56 13.69 -6.80
C SER A 126 -13.07 13.61 -7.01
N PRO A 127 -13.76 12.70 -6.31
CA PRO A 127 -15.22 12.59 -6.36
C PRO A 127 -15.89 13.81 -5.72
N ASP A 128 -17.18 13.98 -5.97
CA ASP A 128 -18.03 14.76 -5.06
C ASP A 128 -18.63 13.88 -3.94
N THR A 129 -19.32 14.49 -2.98
CA THR A 129 -19.96 13.78 -1.84
C THR A 129 -21.08 12.79 -2.22
N ARG A 130 -21.43 12.66 -3.51
CA ARG A 130 -22.43 11.71 -4.00
C ARG A 130 -21.83 10.68 -4.97
N THR A 131 -20.58 10.83 -5.37
CA THR A 131 -19.90 9.97 -6.32
C THR A 131 -19.15 8.86 -5.60
N ALA A 132 -19.46 7.61 -5.92
CA ALA A 132 -18.74 6.46 -5.40
C ALA A 132 -17.32 6.38 -5.99
N VAL A 133 -16.35 6.12 -5.13
CA VAL A 133 -14.97 5.82 -5.52
C VAL A 133 -14.80 4.31 -5.52
N ASN A 134 -14.30 3.79 -6.64
CA ASN A 134 -13.96 2.38 -6.76
C ASN A 134 -12.48 2.18 -6.44
N PHE A 135 -12.23 1.35 -5.43
CA PHE A 135 -10.92 0.97 -4.95
C PHE A 135 -10.57 -0.44 -5.45
N SER A 136 -9.32 -0.62 -5.86
CA SER A 136 -8.81 -1.91 -6.31
C SER A 136 -7.37 -2.07 -5.85
N GLY A 137 -7.04 -3.26 -5.39
CA GLY A 137 -5.70 -3.60 -4.93
C GLY A 137 -5.35 -5.04 -5.22
N SER A 138 -4.06 -5.30 -5.27
CA SER A 138 -3.53 -6.65 -5.47
C SER A 138 -2.24 -6.82 -4.68
N ALA A 139 -1.96 -8.05 -4.26
CA ALA A 139 -0.74 -8.40 -3.56
C ALA A 139 -0.23 -9.77 -4.01
N GLN A 140 1.05 -10.01 -3.73
CA GLN A 140 1.74 -11.28 -3.91
C GLN A 140 2.27 -11.76 -2.56
N GLY A 141 2.55 -13.06 -2.43
CA GLY A 141 3.01 -13.68 -1.19
C GLY A 141 2.40 -15.06 -1.02
N ASP A 142 2.74 -15.73 0.08
CA ASP A 142 2.12 -17.01 0.39
C ASP A 142 0.63 -16.84 0.70
N ALA A 143 -0.19 -17.79 0.25
CA ALA A 143 -1.63 -17.80 0.48
C ALA A 143 -1.98 -18.42 1.85
N PRO A 144 -3.12 -18.06 2.47
CA PRO A 144 -4.08 -17.05 2.01
C PRO A 144 -3.64 -15.61 2.30
N ILE A 145 -3.91 -14.69 1.36
CA ILE A 145 -3.74 -13.25 1.56
C ILE A 145 -5.10 -12.63 1.90
N THR A 146 -5.14 -11.88 3.00
CA THR A 146 -6.30 -11.10 3.45
C THR A 146 -6.12 -9.63 3.08
N TYR A 147 -7.21 -9.00 2.64
CA TYR A 147 -7.24 -7.62 2.17
C TYR A 147 -8.20 -6.76 2.99
N ARG A 148 -7.78 -5.54 3.31
CA ARG A 148 -8.58 -4.54 4.01
C ARG A 148 -8.37 -3.15 3.43
N TRP A 149 -9.48 -2.42 3.32
CA TRP A 149 -9.52 -0.99 3.07
C TRP A 149 -9.95 -0.26 4.35
N ASP A 150 -9.22 0.79 4.69
CA ASP A 150 -9.64 1.86 5.60
C ASP A 150 -9.79 3.12 4.76
N PHE A 151 -10.97 3.75 4.74
CA PHE A 151 -11.22 4.90 3.87
C PHE A 151 -10.76 6.23 4.50
N GLY A 152 -10.32 6.23 5.77
CA GLY A 152 -9.88 7.44 6.46
C GLY A 152 -11.03 8.32 6.98
N ASP A 153 -12.29 7.89 6.84
CA ASP A 153 -13.48 8.53 7.41
C ASP A 153 -14.11 7.72 8.57
N GLY A 154 -13.41 6.67 9.01
CA GLY A 154 -13.88 5.69 10.00
C GLY A 154 -14.57 4.46 9.40
N SER A 155 -14.87 4.46 8.11
CA SER A 155 -15.44 3.32 7.40
C SER A 155 -14.35 2.38 6.87
N THR A 156 -14.66 1.09 6.76
CA THR A 156 -13.74 0.06 6.29
C THR A 156 -14.42 -0.95 5.37
N ALA A 157 -13.66 -1.63 4.51
CA ALA A 157 -14.15 -2.75 3.70
C ALA A 157 -13.13 -3.90 3.66
N SER A 158 -13.59 -5.11 3.38
CA SER A 158 -12.77 -6.29 3.15
C SER A 158 -12.68 -6.63 1.66
N GLY A 159 -11.60 -7.29 1.26
CA GLY A 159 -11.42 -7.77 -0.11
C GLY A 159 -10.51 -6.87 -0.96
N ALA A 160 -10.09 -7.42 -2.10
CA ALA A 160 -9.17 -6.75 -3.02
C ALA A 160 -9.81 -5.51 -3.69
N SER A 161 -11.14 -5.53 -3.86
CA SER A 161 -11.90 -4.42 -4.43
C SER A 161 -12.98 -3.95 -3.47
N ALA A 162 -13.24 -2.64 -3.45
CA ALA A 162 -14.31 -2.03 -2.67
C ALA A 162 -14.87 -0.80 -3.39
N SER A 163 -16.08 -0.38 -3.00
CA SER A 163 -16.68 0.88 -3.44
C SER A 163 -17.09 1.67 -2.21
N HIS A 164 -16.78 2.96 -2.18
CA HIS A 164 -17.08 3.84 -1.04
C HIS A 164 -17.44 5.25 -1.49
N THR A 165 -18.45 5.84 -0.84
CA THR A 165 -18.89 7.22 -1.06
C THR A 165 -18.69 8.02 0.22
N TYR A 166 -17.91 9.08 0.12
CA TYR A 166 -17.65 9.99 1.25
C TYR A 166 -18.80 10.98 1.42
N SER A 167 -19.38 11.03 2.62
CA SER A 167 -20.56 11.87 2.89
C SER A 167 -20.26 13.35 3.09
N ARG A 168 -18.99 13.72 3.31
CA ARG A 168 -18.55 15.10 3.59
C ARG A 168 -17.38 15.48 2.69
N PRO A 169 -17.29 16.76 2.26
CA PRO A 169 -16.12 17.24 1.54
C PRO A 169 -14.90 17.24 2.45
N GLY A 170 -13.73 17.00 1.87
CA GLY A 170 -12.47 16.93 2.59
C GLY A 170 -11.41 16.11 1.88
N THR A 171 -10.20 16.09 2.45
CA THR A 171 -9.12 15.22 2.01
C THR A 171 -9.05 14.01 2.92
N TYR A 172 -9.16 12.82 2.33
CA TYR A 172 -9.13 11.54 3.03
C TYR A 172 -7.90 10.73 2.63
N THR A 173 -7.32 10.03 3.59
CA THR A 173 -6.22 9.07 3.36
C THR A 173 -6.76 7.65 3.42
N ALA A 174 -7.10 7.09 2.27
CA ALA A 174 -7.52 5.70 2.18
C ALA A 174 -6.29 4.79 2.26
N THR A 175 -6.33 3.74 3.08
CA THR A 175 -5.24 2.77 3.28
C THR A 175 -5.68 1.39 2.82
N PHE A 176 -4.95 0.81 1.89
CA PHE A 176 -5.05 -0.60 1.50
C PHE A 176 -4.03 -1.41 2.29
N THR A 177 -4.46 -2.50 2.93
CA THR A 177 -3.59 -3.44 3.64
C THR A 177 -3.76 -4.84 3.07
N ALA A 178 -2.63 -5.49 2.75
CA ALA A 178 -2.58 -6.90 2.40
C ALA A 178 -1.75 -7.64 3.45
N SER A 179 -2.22 -8.80 3.91
CA SER A 179 -1.57 -9.56 4.99
C SER A 179 -1.70 -11.07 4.81
N ASN A 180 -0.69 -11.81 5.23
CA ASN A 180 -0.71 -13.27 5.38
C ASN A 180 0.00 -13.66 6.69
N GLU A 181 0.17 -14.96 6.95
CA GLU A 181 0.84 -15.45 8.17
C GLU A 181 2.31 -15.00 8.28
N ALA A 182 2.96 -14.69 7.15
CA ALA A 182 4.35 -14.30 7.11
C ALA A 182 4.57 -12.79 7.30
N GLY A 183 3.54 -11.96 7.09
CA GLY A 183 3.62 -10.52 7.29
C GLY A 183 2.54 -9.72 6.58
N SER A 184 2.68 -8.40 6.61
CA SER A 184 1.73 -7.46 6.01
C SER A 184 2.42 -6.29 5.34
N ASP A 185 1.77 -5.73 4.34
CA ASP A 185 2.14 -4.49 3.65
C ASP A 185 0.92 -3.57 3.54
N SER A 186 1.16 -2.25 3.51
CA SER A 186 0.11 -1.23 3.43
C SER A 186 0.48 -0.09 2.51
N ARG A 187 -0.48 0.41 1.71
CA ARG A 187 -0.32 1.57 0.83
C ARG A 187 -1.45 2.56 1.01
N THR A 188 -1.12 3.85 0.94
CA THR A 188 -2.09 4.95 1.11
C THR A 188 -2.42 5.63 -0.22
N LEU A 189 -3.67 6.08 -0.35
CA LEU A 189 -4.20 6.88 -1.47
C LEU A 189 -4.86 8.14 -0.92
N THR A 190 -4.54 9.30 -1.50
CA THR A 190 -5.15 10.58 -1.11
C THR A 190 -6.38 10.86 -1.98
N ILE A 191 -7.57 10.91 -1.38
CA ILE A 191 -8.83 11.19 -2.06
C ILE A 191 -9.30 12.60 -1.68
N ASN A 192 -9.51 13.46 -2.68
CA ASN A 192 -9.95 14.84 -2.46
C ASN A 192 -11.44 14.98 -2.80
N VAL A 193 -12.30 14.83 -1.79
CA VAL A 193 -13.74 14.86 -1.94
C VAL A 193 -14.24 16.30 -1.98
N ARG A 194 -14.92 16.65 -3.07
CA ARG A 194 -15.56 17.96 -3.26
C ARG A 194 -16.99 17.92 -2.73
N ILE A 195 -17.54 19.07 -2.38
CA ILE A 195 -18.97 19.13 -2.10
C ILE A 195 -19.73 18.91 -3.41
N TYR A 196 -20.81 18.11 -3.36
CA TYR A 196 -21.71 18.01 -4.49
C TYR A 196 -22.35 19.36 -4.78
N GLU A 197 -22.36 19.76 -6.06
CA GLU A 197 -23.01 20.97 -6.54
C GLU A 197 -23.98 20.59 -7.66
N ALA A 198 -25.23 21.05 -7.54
CA ALA A 198 -26.24 20.72 -8.53
C ALA A 198 -25.91 21.37 -9.89
N PRO A 199 -26.16 20.72 -11.04
CA PRO A 199 -25.77 21.24 -12.35
C PRO A 199 -26.30 22.65 -12.67
N TYR A 200 -27.51 22.98 -12.20
CA TYR A 200 -28.10 24.31 -12.43
C TYR A 200 -27.38 25.43 -11.67
N CYS A 201 -26.55 25.10 -10.68
CA CYS A 201 -25.76 26.09 -9.96
C CYS A 201 -24.84 26.87 -10.89
N ALA A 202 -24.43 26.29 -12.02
CA ALA A 202 -23.64 26.95 -13.06
C ALA A 202 -24.42 28.00 -13.88
N THR A 203 -25.75 27.95 -13.87
CA THR A 203 -26.61 28.85 -14.65
C THR A 203 -27.35 29.89 -13.82
N VAL A 204 -27.24 29.85 -12.49
CA VAL A 204 -27.80 30.88 -11.60
C VAL A 204 -27.09 32.21 -11.84
N THR A 205 -27.75 33.15 -12.50
CA THR A 205 -27.26 34.52 -12.75
C THR A 205 -28.04 35.58 -11.98
N GLU A 206 -29.25 35.25 -11.52
CA GLU A 206 -30.15 36.16 -10.83
C GLU A 206 -30.80 35.43 -9.64
N MET A 207 -31.08 36.18 -8.59
CA MET A 207 -31.84 35.76 -7.42
C MET A 207 -32.93 36.80 -7.16
N ASN A 208 -33.99 36.42 -6.44
CA ASN A 208 -35.10 37.32 -6.18
C ASN A 208 -34.66 38.54 -5.36
N SER A 209 -35.18 39.71 -5.70
CA SER A 209 -35.05 40.92 -4.89
C SER A 209 -36.04 40.93 -3.73
N ALA A 210 -35.62 41.47 -2.59
CA ALA A 210 -36.50 41.76 -1.46
C ALA A 210 -37.04 43.18 -1.58
N PHE A 211 -38.36 43.37 -1.57
CA PHE A 211 -38.99 44.69 -1.60
C PHE A 211 -39.42 45.14 -0.20
N PHE A 212 -39.37 46.44 0.04
CA PHE A 212 -39.64 47.04 1.34
C PHE A 212 -40.76 48.07 1.25
N GLU A 213 -41.44 48.28 2.37
CA GLU A 213 -42.34 49.40 2.56
C GLU A 213 -41.60 50.74 2.64
N ARG A 214 -42.35 51.82 2.42
CA ARG A 214 -41.79 53.18 2.47
C ARG A 214 -41.15 53.49 3.82
N ASN A 215 -39.90 53.95 3.80
CA ASN A 215 -39.09 54.27 4.97
C ASN A 215 -38.94 53.12 5.98
N SER A 216 -39.01 51.88 5.51
CA SER A 216 -38.86 50.67 6.32
C SER A 216 -37.68 49.82 5.84
N SER A 217 -36.97 49.21 6.80
CA SER A 217 -36.00 48.13 6.61
C SER A 217 -36.51 46.77 7.09
N THR A 218 -37.77 46.71 7.54
CA THR A 218 -38.38 45.44 7.98
C THR A 218 -38.84 44.64 6.77
N LEU A 219 -38.44 43.38 6.70
CA LEU A 219 -38.86 42.46 5.64
C LEU A 219 -40.37 42.16 5.74
N THR A 220 -41.09 42.39 4.65
CA THR A 220 -42.49 41.98 4.49
C THR A 220 -42.62 40.45 4.35
N ALA A 221 -43.85 39.93 4.36
CA ALA A 221 -44.09 38.51 4.11
C ALA A 221 -43.62 38.10 2.70
N ASP A 222 -43.92 38.91 1.69
CA ASP A 222 -43.53 38.66 0.30
C ASP A 222 -42.00 38.71 0.12
N ALA A 223 -41.32 39.67 0.76
CA ALA A 223 -39.87 39.73 0.76
C ALA A 223 -39.24 38.47 1.40
N ARG A 224 -39.80 37.98 2.51
CA ARG A 224 -39.35 36.74 3.13
C ARG A 224 -39.58 35.52 2.23
N ALA A 225 -40.70 35.46 1.51
CA ALA A 225 -40.97 34.39 0.55
C ALA A 225 -39.94 34.39 -0.59
N ALA A 226 -39.71 35.55 -1.20
CA ALA A 226 -38.69 35.74 -2.23
C ALA A 226 -37.28 35.33 -1.76
N LEU A 227 -36.88 35.75 -0.56
CA LEU A 227 -35.58 35.39 0.01
C LEU A 227 -35.49 33.90 0.39
N ASN A 228 -36.59 33.25 0.76
CA ASN A 228 -36.60 31.81 1.04
C ASN A 228 -36.30 30.99 -0.23
N GLU A 229 -36.73 31.42 -1.41
CA GLU A 229 -36.36 30.79 -2.67
C GLU A 229 -34.84 30.93 -2.92
N ASN A 230 -34.28 32.12 -2.67
CA ASN A 230 -32.83 32.34 -2.75
C ASN A 230 -32.06 31.45 -1.76
N VAL A 231 -32.60 31.21 -0.56
CA VAL A 231 -31.99 30.31 0.43
C VAL A 231 -31.88 28.88 -0.11
N GLN A 232 -32.88 28.38 -0.85
CA GLN A 232 -32.79 27.04 -1.45
C GLN A 232 -31.66 27.01 -2.49
N VAL A 233 -31.59 28.01 -3.37
CA VAL A 233 -30.50 28.14 -4.34
C VAL A 233 -29.14 28.15 -3.64
N LEU A 234 -28.97 28.94 -2.57
CA LEU A 234 -27.71 29.02 -1.83
C LEU A 234 -27.37 27.72 -1.07
N ARG A 235 -28.36 26.90 -0.71
CA ARG A 235 -28.13 25.57 -0.11
C ARG A 235 -27.68 24.55 -1.14
N ASP A 236 -28.32 24.53 -2.29
CA ASP A 236 -28.02 23.60 -3.37
C ASP A 236 -26.74 23.96 -4.14
N CYS A 237 -26.36 25.24 -4.09
CA CYS A 237 -25.17 25.81 -4.71
C CYS A 237 -24.18 26.30 -3.67
N PRO A 238 -23.49 25.38 -2.96
CA PRO A 238 -22.62 25.72 -1.83
C PRO A 238 -21.41 26.58 -2.22
N ASN A 239 -21.01 26.57 -3.49
CA ASN A 239 -19.91 27.40 -4.02
C ASN A 239 -20.36 28.79 -4.48
N THR A 240 -21.66 29.08 -4.49
CA THR A 240 -22.19 30.41 -4.86
C THR A 240 -22.23 31.32 -3.63
N ASN A 241 -21.48 32.41 -3.64
CA ASN A 241 -21.63 33.51 -2.69
C ASN A 241 -22.76 34.45 -3.13
N VAL A 242 -23.21 35.32 -2.25
CA VAL A 242 -24.23 36.34 -2.57
C VAL A 242 -23.75 37.71 -2.14
N ARG A 243 -23.86 38.68 -3.04
CA ARG A 243 -23.74 40.10 -2.75
C ARG A 243 -25.12 40.73 -2.72
N VAL A 244 -25.45 41.34 -1.60
CA VAL A 244 -26.70 42.06 -1.38
C VAL A 244 -26.44 43.54 -1.61
N GLU A 245 -27.14 44.12 -2.58
CA GLU A 245 -27.13 45.55 -2.87
C GLU A 245 -28.50 46.13 -2.55
N ALA A 246 -28.58 46.95 -1.49
CA ALA A 246 -29.85 47.54 -1.07
C ALA A 246 -29.96 49.00 -1.45
N PHE A 247 -31.17 49.44 -1.75
CA PHE A 247 -31.46 50.77 -2.27
C PHE A 247 -32.58 51.46 -1.51
N ALA A 248 -32.52 52.79 -1.51
CA ALA A 248 -33.61 53.66 -1.10
C ALA A 248 -34.24 54.36 -2.31
N ALA A 249 -35.56 54.43 -2.32
CA ALA A 249 -36.31 55.12 -3.36
C ALA A 249 -36.19 56.65 -3.22
N PRO A 250 -36.39 57.41 -4.32
CA PRO A 250 -36.50 58.86 -4.25
C PRO A 250 -37.58 59.30 -3.23
N GLY A 251 -37.24 60.27 -2.38
CA GLY A 251 -38.16 60.78 -1.35
C GLY A 251 -38.22 59.97 -0.06
N GLU A 252 -37.39 58.94 0.10
CA GLU A 252 -37.15 58.30 1.41
C GLU A 252 -36.11 59.08 2.23
N ARG A 253 -36.35 59.11 3.56
CA ARG A 253 -35.49 59.79 4.54
C ARG A 253 -34.21 58.99 4.77
N ASN A 254 -33.11 59.70 5.07
CA ASN A 254 -31.81 59.12 5.42
C ASN A 254 -31.40 57.97 4.47
N ALA A 255 -31.46 58.22 3.16
CA ALA A 255 -31.38 57.19 2.13
C ALA A 255 -30.19 56.22 2.28
N GLN A 256 -29.02 56.73 2.68
CA GLN A 256 -27.84 55.88 2.93
C GLN A 256 -28.09 54.91 4.08
N GLN A 257 -28.41 55.44 5.27
CA GLN A 257 -28.69 54.62 6.46
C GLN A 257 -29.84 53.63 6.20
N LEU A 258 -30.91 54.07 5.54
CA LEU A 258 -32.04 53.19 5.22
C LEU A 258 -31.62 52.04 4.28
N SER A 259 -30.77 52.32 3.30
CA SER A 259 -30.24 51.28 2.42
C SER A 259 -29.30 50.32 3.17
N ASP A 260 -28.45 50.82 4.06
CA ASP A 260 -27.58 49.98 4.88
C ASP A 260 -28.40 49.04 5.80
N ASP A 261 -29.46 49.56 6.41
CA ASP A 261 -30.34 48.77 7.27
C ASP A 261 -31.14 47.72 6.48
N ARG A 262 -31.52 48.01 5.23
CA ARG A 262 -32.14 47.02 4.33
C ARG A 262 -31.16 45.91 3.93
N ALA A 263 -29.92 46.26 3.58
CA ALA A 263 -28.88 45.28 3.28
C ALA A 263 -28.64 44.35 4.46
N ARG A 264 -28.55 44.93 5.67
CA ARG A 264 -28.39 44.19 6.93
C ARG A 264 -29.57 43.26 7.20
N ALA A 265 -30.81 43.71 7.00
CA ALA A 265 -31.99 42.89 7.21
C ALA A 265 -32.00 41.63 6.31
N VAL A 266 -31.55 41.75 5.06
CA VAL A 266 -31.39 40.58 4.16
C VAL A 266 -30.24 39.68 4.61
N GLN A 267 -29.10 40.25 5.01
CA GLN A 267 -27.98 39.48 5.55
C GLN A 267 -28.37 38.68 6.81
N GLU A 268 -29.10 39.30 7.74
CA GLU A 268 -29.64 38.67 8.95
C GLU A 268 -30.64 37.57 8.60
N PHE A 269 -31.46 37.77 7.56
CA PHE A 269 -32.36 36.73 7.08
C PHE A 269 -31.58 35.49 6.56
N TYR A 270 -30.58 35.68 5.71
CA TYR A 270 -29.78 34.57 5.18
C TYR A 270 -28.97 33.85 6.26
N THR A 271 -28.34 34.59 7.16
CA THR A 271 -27.59 33.99 8.28
C THR A 271 -28.50 33.25 9.25
N GLY A 272 -29.69 33.81 9.56
CA GLY A 272 -30.73 33.14 10.34
C GLY A 272 -31.27 31.87 9.68
N ALA A 273 -31.20 31.77 8.35
CA ALA A 273 -31.58 30.58 7.58
C ALA A 273 -30.44 29.54 7.43
N GLY A 274 -29.27 29.80 8.05
CA GLY A 274 -28.12 28.88 8.07
C GLY A 274 -27.11 29.07 6.94
N ILE A 275 -27.21 30.14 6.14
CA ILE A 275 -26.16 30.48 5.17
C ILE A 275 -24.98 31.12 5.92
N THR A 276 -23.78 30.56 5.76
CA THR A 276 -22.58 31.04 6.43
C THR A 276 -22.31 32.51 6.09
N ALA A 277 -22.03 33.33 7.11
CA ALA A 277 -21.77 34.77 6.94
C ALA A 277 -20.62 35.07 5.95
N SER A 278 -19.62 34.18 5.84
CA SER A 278 -18.51 34.31 4.88
C SER A 278 -18.95 34.22 3.42
N ARG A 279 -20.17 33.75 3.14
CA ARG A 279 -20.75 33.68 1.79
C ARG A 279 -21.57 34.92 1.43
N ILE A 280 -21.73 35.87 2.34
CA ILE A 280 -22.64 37.01 2.19
C ILE A 280 -21.86 38.31 2.33
N THR A 281 -21.94 39.15 1.31
CA THR A 281 -21.49 40.55 1.37
C THR A 281 -22.71 41.43 1.24
N ALA A 282 -22.97 42.35 2.17
CA ALA A 282 -24.15 43.21 2.12
C ALA A 282 -23.77 44.69 2.19
N MET A 283 -24.33 45.50 1.31
CA MET A 283 -23.98 46.91 1.15
C MET A 283 -25.23 47.76 0.85
N GLY A 284 -25.36 48.89 1.53
CA GLY A 284 -26.33 49.92 1.17
C GLY A 284 -25.77 50.81 0.07
N MET A 285 -26.49 50.90 -1.03
CA MET A 285 -26.13 51.68 -2.23
C MET A 285 -26.72 53.10 -2.19
N GLY A 286 -27.38 53.47 -1.11
CA GLY A 286 -28.03 54.75 -0.94
C GLY A 286 -29.25 54.92 -1.85
N ARG A 287 -29.47 56.15 -2.32
CA ARG A 287 -30.62 56.48 -3.16
C ARG A 287 -30.37 56.03 -4.61
N VAL A 288 -31.37 55.42 -5.23
CA VAL A 288 -31.34 55.12 -6.68
C VAL A 288 -31.17 56.42 -7.48
N GLN A 289 -30.16 56.49 -8.35
CA GLN A 289 -29.90 57.64 -9.22
C GLN A 289 -30.72 57.55 -10.53
N GLY A 290 -31.05 58.70 -11.12
CA GLY A 290 -31.62 58.77 -12.49
C GLY A 290 -33.14 58.61 -12.62
N VAL A 291 -33.87 58.37 -11.53
CA VAL A 291 -35.35 58.26 -11.59
C VAL A 291 -36.03 59.55 -11.17
N THR A 292 -36.77 60.18 -12.08
CA THR A 292 -37.62 61.34 -11.74
C THR A 292 -38.91 60.86 -11.09
N SER A 293 -39.42 61.60 -10.10
CA SER A 293 -40.53 61.23 -9.21
C SER A 293 -41.91 61.10 -9.87
N LYS A 294 -42.01 60.91 -11.19
CA LYS A 294 -43.27 60.92 -11.93
C LYS A 294 -43.72 59.53 -12.39
N LYS A 295 -44.82 59.11 -11.76
CA LYS A 295 -45.96 58.33 -12.26
C LYS A 295 -45.88 56.82 -12.51
N GLU A 296 -44.75 56.15 -12.33
CA GLU A 296 -44.73 54.69 -12.15
C GLU A 296 -44.00 54.32 -10.86
N GLY A 297 -44.58 53.40 -10.10
CA GLY A 297 -44.39 53.24 -8.65
C GLY A 297 -42.95 53.27 -8.16
N ALA A 298 -42.66 54.13 -7.19
CA ALA A 298 -41.36 54.16 -6.51
C ALA A 298 -41.06 52.88 -5.72
N ASP A 299 -42.05 52.00 -5.59
CA ASP A 299 -42.02 50.76 -4.84
C ASP A 299 -40.96 49.79 -5.37
N GLN A 300 -40.71 49.77 -6.69
CA GLN A 300 -39.66 48.95 -7.31
C GLN A 300 -38.23 49.40 -6.93
N TYR A 301 -38.05 50.59 -6.37
CA TYR A 301 -36.75 51.11 -5.94
C TYR A 301 -36.49 50.89 -4.45
N ARG A 302 -37.52 50.50 -3.68
CA ARG A 302 -37.40 50.15 -2.26
C ARG A 302 -37.02 48.68 -2.16
N ARG A 303 -35.79 48.33 -2.53
CA ARG A 303 -35.41 46.93 -2.68
C ARG A 303 -34.00 46.61 -2.21
N ALA A 304 -33.73 45.32 -2.06
CA ALA A 304 -32.41 44.75 -1.94
C ALA A 304 -32.26 43.60 -2.94
N ASP A 305 -31.29 43.76 -3.84
CA ASP A 305 -31.00 42.81 -4.91
C ASP A 305 -29.98 41.79 -4.39
N SER A 306 -30.26 40.50 -4.58
CA SER A 306 -29.32 39.42 -4.28
C SER A 306 -28.61 39.01 -5.56
N ILE A 307 -27.29 39.21 -5.59
CA ILE A 307 -26.46 38.99 -6.77
C ILE A 307 -25.57 37.78 -6.50
N PRO A 308 -25.74 36.65 -7.19
CA PRO A 308 -24.87 35.50 -7.05
C PRO A 308 -23.45 35.83 -7.52
N ILE A 309 -22.45 35.41 -6.75
CA ILE A 309 -21.00 35.56 -7.04
C ILE A 309 -20.36 34.17 -6.96
N ARG A 310 -19.49 33.83 -7.92
CA ARG A 310 -18.67 32.62 -7.90
C ARG A 310 -17.19 32.96 -7.79
#